data_AF-A0A951IJT8-F1
#
_entry.id   AF-A0A951IJT8-F1
#
_cell.length_a   1.000
_cell.length_b   1.000
_cell.length_c   1.000
_cell.angle_alpha   90.00
_cell.angle_beta   90.00
_cell.angle_gamma   90.00
#
_symmetry.space_group_name_H-M   'P 1'
#
loop_
_entity.id
_entity.type
_entity.pdbx_description
1 polymer ?
#
loop_
_entity_poly.entity_id
_entity_poly.type
_entity_poly.pdbx_seq_one_letter_code
_entity_poly.pdbx_strand_id
1 'polypeptide(L)' 'MTLLTCLSRQLRCGGEVSISFEGLRTATPPFVNASFVELLRDYPLEEIKRRIRVVKRARQINEIIKERLYREAELRAA' A
#
# COMPACT_ATOMS: atom_id res chain seq x y z
N MET A 1 -0.18 3.61 16.58
CA MET A 1 0.50 2.82 15.53
C MET A 1 -0.21 3.06 14.22
N THR A 2 0.47 3.50 13.17
CA THR A 2 -0.12 3.78 11.84
C THR A 2 0.10 2.61 10.89
N LEU A 3 -0.71 2.49 9.84
CA LEU A 3 -0.55 1.47 8.81
C LEU A 3 0.86 1.50 8.21
N LEU A 4 1.35 2.71 7.86
CA LEU A 4 2.71 2.95 7.39
C LEU A 4 3.78 2.32 8.29
N THR A 5 3.75 2.60 9.60
CA THR A 5 4.80 2.11 10.51
C THR A 5 4.84 0.59 10.59
N CYS A 6 3.68 -0.08 10.50
CA CYS A 6 3.63 -1.54 10.38
C CYS A 6 4.23 -2.04 9.05
N LEU A 7 3.88 -1.42 7.93
CA LEU A 7 4.38 -1.82 6.61
C LEU A 7 5.88 -1.60 6.48
N SER A 8 6.37 -0.42 6.84
CA SER A 8 7.81 -0.11 6.79
C SER A 8 8.63 -1.02 7.69
N ARG A 9 8.11 -1.44 8.85
CA ARG A 9 8.81 -2.38 9.74
C ARG A 9 8.89 -3.76 9.13
N GLN A 10 7.79 -4.27 8.58
CA GLN A 10 7.77 -5.59 7.96
C GLN A 10 8.62 -5.66 6.68
N LEU A 11 8.58 -4.62 5.84
CA LEU A 11 9.42 -4.55 4.64
C LEU A 11 10.92 -4.54 4.98
N ARG A 12 11.32 -3.86 6.06
CA ARG A 12 12.70 -3.88 6.56
C ARG A 12 13.15 -5.26 7.06
N CYS A 13 12.22 -6.06 7.59
CA CYS A 13 12.50 -7.43 8.00
C CYS A 13 12.57 -8.41 6.80
N GLY A 14 12.38 -7.94 5.56
CA GLY A 14 12.47 -8.74 4.34
C GLY A 14 11.27 -9.67 4.10
N GLY A 15 10.21 -9.56 4.90
CA GLY A 15 9.03 -10.42 4.82
C GLY A 15 8.06 -10.03 3.71
N GLU A 16 7.25 -11.00 3.26
CA GLU A 16 6.01 -10.71 2.52
C GLU A 16 4.91 -10.28 3.49
N VAL A 17 4.19 -9.22 3.15
CA VAL A 17 3.12 -8.64 3.95
C VAL A 17 1.78 -8.93 3.30
N SER A 18 0.93 -9.69 3.98
CA SER A 18 -0.47 -9.85 3.63
C SER A 18 -1.33 -8.94 4.49
N ILE A 19 -1.97 -7.95 3.87
CA ILE A 19 -2.84 -6.98 4.54
C ILE A 19 -4.29 -7.37 4.27
N SER A 20 -5.10 -7.51 5.32
CA SER A 20 -6.55 -7.65 5.17
C SER A 20 -7.27 -6.44 5.73
N PHE A 21 -8.29 -5.98 5.00
CA PHE A 21 -9.20 -4.93 5.45
C PHE A 21 -10.57 -5.50 5.83
N GLU A 22 -10.66 -6.82 6.02
CA GLU A 22 -11.87 -7.50 6.46
C GLU A 22 -12.34 -6.96 7.82
N GLY A 23 -13.62 -6.58 7.93
CA GLY A 23 -14.19 -5.97 9.14
C GLY A 23 -13.98 -4.46 9.29
N LEU A 24 -13.13 -3.82 8.47
CA LEU A 24 -13.00 -2.36 8.45
C LEU A 24 -14.16 -1.73 7.69
N ARG A 25 -15.06 -1.08 8.43
CA ARG A 25 -16.19 -0.31 7.84
C ARG A 25 -15.76 1.03 7.25
N THR A 26 -14.61 1.56 7.67
CA THR A 26 -14.19 2.95 7.42
C THR A 26 -12.70 3.09 7.10
N ALA A 27 -12.05 2.06 6.55
CA ALA A 27 -10.75 2.26 5.93
C ALA A 27 -10.92 3.19 4.73
N THR A 28 -10.79 4.50 4.95
CA THR A 28 -11.03 5.47 3.90
C THR A 28 -9.86 5.44 2.92
N PRO A 29 -10.14 5.45 1.60
CA PRO A 29 -9.10 5.43 0.56
C PRO A 29 -7.96 6.45 0.75
N PRO A 30 -8.15 7.64 1.35
CA PRO A 30 -7.06 8.57 1.66
C PRO A 30 -6.06 8.04 2.70
N PHE A 31 -6.50 7.32 3.73
CA PHE A 31 -5.63 6.78 4.78
C PHE A 31 -4.71 5.69 4.23
N VAL A 32 -5.29 4.82 3.41
CA VAL A 32 -4.55 3.74 2.76
C VAL A 32 -3.60 4.32 1.71
N ASN A 33 -4.08 5.27 0.89
CA ASN A 33 -3.26 5.96 -0.10
C ASN A 33 -2.05 6.68 0.49
N ALA A 34 -2.22 7.44 1.59
CA ALA A 34 -1.11 8.17 2.19
C ALA A 34 0.03 7.21 2.62
N SER A 35 -0.34 6.06 3.18
CA SER A 35 0.63 5.05 3.61
C SER A 35 1.40 4.43 2.44
N PHE A 36 0.73 4.15 1.32
CA PHE A 36 1.37 3.56 0.14
C PHE A 36 2.22 4.56 -0.65
N VAL A 37 1.78 5.81 -0.74
CA VAL A 37 2.55 6.90 -1.39
C VAL A 37 3.83 7.23 -0.62
N GLU A 38 3.79 7.15 0.71
CA GLU A 38 4.98 7.29 1.54
C GLU A 38 5.93 6.10 1.40
N LEU A 39 5.42 4.86 1.27
CA LEU A 39 6.26 3.70 0.98
C LEU A 39 7.02 3.80 -0.35
N LEU A 40 6.45 4.46 -1.35
CA LEU A 40 7.13 4.75 -2.63
C LEU A 40 8.34 5.69 -2.50
N ARG A 41 8.58 6.31 -1.33
CA ARG A 41 9.80 7.08 -1.08
C ARG A 41 11.00 6.18 -0.77
N ASP A 42 10.73 5.03 -0.14
CA ASP A 42 11.76 4.12 0.36
C ASP A 42 11.92 2.87 -0.51
N TYR A 43 10.89 2.49 -1.28
CA TYR A 43 10.88 1.27 -2.10
C TYR A 43 10.34 1.52 -3.51
N PRO A 44 10.90 0.88 -4.55
CA PRO A 44 10.36 0.93 -5.89
C PRO A 44 9.01 0.22 -5.98
N LEU A 45 8.14 0.67 -6.87
CA LEU A 45 6.76 0.15 -7.05
C LEU A 45 6.73 -1.38 -7.22
N GLU A 46 7.66 -1.94 -7.99
CA GLU A 46 7.73 -3.39 -8.22
C GLU A 46 8.07 -4.19 -6.95
N GLU A 47 8.87 -3.62 -6.05
CA GLU A 47 9.17 -4.26 -4.77
C GLU A 47 7.97 -4.23 -3.82
N ILE A 48 7.23 -3.12 -3.82
CA ILE A 48 5.98 -2.98 -3.08
C ILE A 48 4.94 -3.99 -3.61
N LYS A 49 4.77 -4.10 -4.93
CA LYS A 49 3.84 -5.06 -5.55
C LYS A 49 4.22 -6.51 -5.28
N ARG A 50 5.52 -6.83 -5.27
CA ARG A 50 6.01 -8.19 -4.99
C ARG A 50 5.80 -8.57 -3.52
N ARG A 51 6.08 -7.65 -2.60
CA ARG A 51 6.09 -7.94 -1.16
C ARG A 51 4.76 -7.69 -0.46
N ILE A 52 3.89 -6.84 -0.98
CA ILE A 52 2.61 -6.52 -0.35
C ILE A 52 1.46 -7.14 -1.13
N ARG A 53 0.69 -8.00 -0.47
CA ARG A 53 -0.58 -8.53 -0.98
C ARG A 53 -1.75 -8.02 -0.14
N VAL A 54 -2.78 -7.54 -0.81
CA VAL A 54 -4.04 -7.16 -0.14
C VAL A 54 -5.04 -8.32 -0.28
N VAL A 55 -5.44 -8.93 0.84
CA VAL A 55 -6.23 -10.17 0.90
C VAL A 55 -7.54 -9.96 1.67
N LYS A 56 -8.67 -10.36 1.07
CA LYS A 56 -10.06 -10.27 1.59
C LYS A 56 -10.65 -8.85 1.80
N ARG A 57 -11.56 -8.47 0.86
CA ARG A 57 -12.38 -7.23 0.64
C ARG A 57 -11.64 -5.88 0.67
N ALA A 58 -11.96 -4.87 -0.15
CA ALA A 58 -12.98 -4.67 -1.19
C ALA A 58 -12.29 -4.35 -2.53
N ARG A 59 -12.73 -4.96 -3.64
CA ARG A 59 -12.20 -4.71 -5.00
C ARG A 59 -12.03 -3.21 -5.30
N GLN A 60 -12.98 -2.41 -4.84
CA GLN A 60 -12.99 -0.95 -4.94
C GLN A 60 -11.78 -0.27 -4.26
N ILE A 61 -11.38 -0.73 -3.06
CA ILE A 61 -10.22 -0.18 -2.35
C ILE A 61 -8.93 -0.53 -3.10
N ASN A 62 -8.83 -1.77 -3.61
CA ASN A 62 -7.67 -2.19 -4.38
C ASN A 62 -7.51 -1.39 -5.68
N GLU A 63 -8.60 -1.10 -6.38
CA GLU A 63 -8.56 -0.29 -7.59
C GLU A 63 -8.12 1.14 -7.28
N ILE A 64 -8.67 1.77 -6.23
CA ILE A 64 -8.26 3.13 -5.82
C ILE A 64 -6.78 3.19 -5.42
N ILE A 65 -6.28 2.20 -4.66
CA ILE A 65 -4.87 2.15 -4.25
C ILE A 65 -3.97 1.97 -5.47
N LYS A 66 -4.34 1.07 -6.39
CA LYS A 66 -3.57 0.84 -7.62
C LYS A 66 -3.50 2.10 -8.47
N GLU A 67 -4.64 2.70 -8.82
CA GLU A 67 -4.68 3.91 -9.67
C GLU A 67 -3.82 5.03 -9.11
N ARG A 68 -3.88 5.27 -7.78
CA ARG A 68 -3.05 6.28 -7.11
C ARG A 68 -1.57 5.93 -7.17
N LEU A 69 -1.20 4.69 -6.84
CA LEU A 69 0.19 4.21 -6.87
C LEU A 69 0.81 4.36 -8.27
N TYR A 70 0.09 3.95 -9.31
CA TYR A 70 0.56 4.06 -10.69
C TYR A 70 0.77 5.51 -11.10
N ARG A 71 -0.22 6.38 -10.86
CA ARG A 71 -0.12 7.82 -11.17
C ARG A 71 1.05 8.49 -10.44
N GLU A 72 1.22 8.21 -9.15
CA GLU A 72 2.29 8.79 -8.35
C GLU A 72 3.68 8.29 -8.78
N ALA A 73 3.78 7.02 -9.18
CA ALA A 73 5.01 6.46 -9.71
C ALA A 73 5.39 7.07 -11.07
N GLU A 74 4.42 7.27 -11.96
CA GLU A 74 4.62 7.96 -13.25
C GLU A 74 5.09 9.40 -13.06
N LEU A 75 4.46 10.16 -12.15
CA LEU A 75 4.85 11.54 -11.85
C LEU A 75 6.27 11.68 -11.31
N ARG A 76 6.82 10.64 -10.67
CA ARG A 76 8.19 10.64 -10.14
C ARG A 76 9.24 10.11 -11.11
N ALA A 77 8.80 9.46 -12.19
CA ALA A 77 9.69 8.94 -13.24
C ALA A 77 9.88 9.92 -14.41
N ALA A 78 9.07 10.99 -14.46
CA ALA A 78 9.17 12.11 -15.38
C ALA A 78 10.04 13.24 -14.80
#